data_AF-G3GTE8-F1
#
_entry.id   AF-G3GTE8-F1
#
_cell.length_a   1.000
_cell.length_b   1.000
_cell.length_c   1.000
_cell.angle_alpha   90.00
_cell.angle_beta   90.00
_cell.angle_gamma   90.00
#
_symmetry.space_group_name_H-M   'P 1'
#
loop_
_entity.id
_entity.type
_entity.pdbx_description
1 polymer ?
#
loop_
_entity_poly.entity_id
_entity_poly.type
_entity_poly.pdbx_seq_one_letter_code
_entity_poly.pdbx_strand_id
1 'polypeptide(L)'
;MMMKGGNKILARSLMAQTLEAVKRKQFEKYRAASAEQQATIERNPYRIFHQALKNCEPVIGLVPILKGGHFYQVPVPLTDRRRRFLAMKWMITECRDNKPRRTLMPEKLSDELLEAFHNRGAVIKRKHNMHKMAEANRALAHYRWW
;
A
#
# COMPACT_ATOMS: atom_id res chain seq x y z
N MET A 1 11.21 6.15 -3.96
CA MET A 1 10.26 5.64 -4.98
C MET A 1 9.36 6.73 -5.58
N MET A 2 9.05 7.83 -4.86
CA MET A 2 8.21 8.91 -5.40
C MET A 2 8.94 9.88 -6.34
N MET A 3 10.26 10.00 -6.22
CA MET A 3 11.12 10.84 -7.07
C MET A 3 11.06 10.43 -8.55
N LYS A 4 11.01 11.41 -9.44
CA LYS A 4 11.14 11.25 -10.90
C LYS A 4 12.25 12.20 -11.40
N GLY A 5 13.04 11.76 -12.38
CA GLY A 5 14.06 12.59 -13.05
C GLY A 5 15.08 13.24 -12.09
N GLY A 6 15.41 12.60 -10.97
CA GLY A 6 16.36 13.15 -9.98
C GLY A 6 15.84 14.30 -9.12
N ASN A 7 14.58 14.75 -9.31
CA ASN A 7 14.03 15.88 -8.54
C ASN A 7 13.64 15.46 -7.10
N LYS A 8 14.64 15.43 -6.22
CA LYS A 8 14.48 15.05 -4.80
C LYS A 8 13.72 16.11 -3.99
N ILE A 9 13.89 17.38 -4.32
CA ILE A 9 13.25 18.51 -3.61
C ILE A 9 11.73 18.39 -3.73
N LEU A 10 11.23 18.18 -4.95
CA LEU A 10 9.80 17.98 -5.19
C LEU A 10 9.27 16.71 -4.50
N ALA A 11 10.00 15.60 -4.56
CA ALA A 11 9.58 14.38 -3.88
C ALA A 11 9.48 14.56 -2.35
N ARG A 12 10.41 15.33 -1.78
CA ARG A 12 10.41 15.67 -0.35
C ARG A 12 9.26 16.59 0.00
N SER A 13 8.98 17.62 -0.81
CA SER A 13 7.87 18.54 -0.55
C SER A 13 6.52 17.83 -0.63
N LEU A 14 6.31 16.96 -1.62
CA LEU A 14 5.09 16.15 -1.74
C LEU A 14 4.89 15.23 -0.54
N MET A 15 5.96 14.60 -0.04
CA MET A 15 5.89 13.75 1.16
C MET A 15 5.56 14.57 2.41
N ALA A 16 6.18 15.74 2.58
CA ALA A 16 5.90 16.64 3.71
C ALA A 16 4.43 17.10 3.69
N GLN A 17 3.93 17.54 2.54
CA GLN A 17 2.53 17.92 2.34
C GLN A 17 1.56 16.76 2.61
N THR A 18 1.96 15.53 2.27
CA THR A 18 1.13 14.35 2.55
C THR A 18 1.02 14.12 4.06
N LEU A 19 2.14 14.12 4.78
CA LEU A 19 2.14 13.94 6.23
C LEU A 19 1.36 15.04 6.95
N GLU A 20 1.47 16.27 6.45
CA GLU A 20 0.67 17.39 6.92
C GLU A 20 -0.83 17.19 6.66
N ALA A 21 -1.21 16.76 5.45
CA ALA A 21 -2.61 16.49 5.11
C ALA A 21 -3.21 15.37 5.99
N VAL A 22 -2.46 14.28 6.22
CA VAL A 22 -2.86 13.20 7.13
C VAL A 22 -3.06 13.75 8.55
N LYS A 23 -2.13 14.56 9.03
CA LYS A 23 -2.23 15.16 10.36
C LYS A 23 -3.45 16.07 10.47
N ARG A 24 -3.67 16.97 9.51
CA ARG A 24 -4.82 17.89 9.48
C ARG A 24 -6.14 17.12 9.52
N LYS A 25 -6.33 16.15 8.62
CA LYS A 25 -7.53 15.29 8.56
C LYS A 25 -7.79 14.54 9.87
N GLN A 26 -6.75 14.01 10.52
CA GLN A 26 -6.91 13.33 11.80
C GLN A 26 -7.26 14.28 12.95
N PHE A 27 -6.72 15.50 12.95
CA PHE A 27 -7.08 16.50 13.95
C PHE A 27 -8.51 17.03 13.76
N GLU A 28 -8.95 17.21 12.51
CA GLU A 28 -10.34 17.54 12.19
C GLU A 28 -11.28 16.45 12.69
N LYS A 29 -10.97 15.18 12.37
CA LYS A 29 -11.72 14.02 12.86
C LYS A 29 -11.76 13.95 14.39
N TYR A 30 -10.63 14.21 15.05
CA TYR A 30 -10.55 14.22 16.51
C TYR A 30 -11.44 15.31 17.14
N ARG A 31 -11.41 16.53 16.59
CA ARG A 31 -12.22 17.66 17.09
C ARG A 31 -13.71 17.44 16.90
N ALA A 32 -14.12 16.77 15.83
CA ALA A 32 -15.52 16.46 15.55
C ALA A 32 -16.04 15.21 16.30
N ALA A 33 -15.16 14.43 16.93
CA ALA A 33 -15.50 13.16 17.56
C ALA A 33 -15.96 13.31 19.02
N SER A 34 -16.79 12.37 19.49
CA SER A 34 -17.17 12.25 20.90
C SER A 34 -15.98 11.84 21.79
N ALA A 35 -16.10 12.06 23.10
CA ALA A 35 -15.01 11.77 24.06
C ALA A 35 -14.49 10.32 23.98
N GLU A 36 -15.37 9.34 23.74
CA GLU A 36 -15.00 7.93 23.58
C GLU A 36 -14.19 7.68 22.30
N GLN A 37 -14.60 8.31 21.19
CA GLN A 37 -13.95 8.14 19.90
C GLN A 37 -12.60 8.85 19.84
N GLN A 38 -12.44 9.96 20.56
CA GLN A 38 -11.18 10.70 20.66
C GLN A 38 -10.02 9.83 21.16
N ALA A 39 -10.26 8.93 22.11
CA ALA A 39 -9.23 8.02 22.64
C ALA A 39 -8.70 7.04 21.58
N THR A 40 -9.55 6.64 20.62
CA THR A 40 -9.21 5.65 19.58
C THR A 40 -8.51 6.27 18.36
N ILE A 41 -8.58 7.59 18.19
CA ILE A 41 -8.04 8.28 17.01
C ILE A 41 -6.52 8.47 17.13
N GLU A 42 -5.78 7.73 16.29
CA GLU A 42 -4.35 7.94 16.11
C GLU A 42 -4.10 9.23 15.32
N ARG A 43 -3.26 10.11 15.88
CA ARG A 43 -2.97 11.45 15.34
C ARG A 43 -1.55 11.56 14.78
N ASN A 44 -0.70 10.58 15.08
CA ASN A 44 0.67 10.56 14.59
C ASN A 44 0.72 10.07 13.13
N PRO A 45 1.05 10.93 12.15
CA PRO A 45 1.05 10.55 10.74
C PRO A 45 2.11 9.50 10.42
N TYR A 46 3.21 9.44 11.16
CA TYR A 46 4.25 8.42 10.97
C TYR A 46 3.75 7.02 11.37
N ARG A 47 3.04 6.92 12.50
CA ARG A 47 2.45 5.64 12.94
C ARG A 47 1.42 5.15 11.93
N ILE A 48 0.54 6.04 11.48
CA ILE A 48 -0.44 5.75 10.43
C ILE A 48 0.28 5.26 9.17
N PHE A 49 1.31 5.97 8.73
CA PHE A 49 2.08 5.61 7.53
C PHE A 49 2.70 4.21 7.63
N HIS A 50 3.39 3.92 8.74
CA HIS A 50 4.01 2.61 8.96
C HIS A 50 2.97 1.49 9.06
N GLN A 51 1.86 1.72 9.76
CA GLN A 51 0.82 0.71 9.90
C GLN A 51 0.07 0.48 8.59
N ALA A 52 -0.25 1.54 7.83
CA ALA A 52 -0.86 1.44 6.51
C ALA A 52 0.01 0.62 5.56
N LEU A 53 1.33 0.88 5.54
CA LEU A 53 2.25 0.07 4.73
C LEU A 53 2.28 -1.39 5.16
N LYS A 54 2.38 -1.68 6.47
CA LYS A 54 2.32 -3.05 7.00
C LYS A 54 1.03 -3.77 6.58
N ASN A 55 -0.11 -3.09 6.64
CA ASN A 55 -1.40 -3.64 6.22
C ASN A 55 -1.39 -4.00 4.72
N CYS A 56 -0.74 -3.18 3.88
CA CYS A 56 -0.59 -3.39 2.44
C CYS A 56 0.43 -4.45 2.03
N GLU A 57 1.31 -4.89 2.95
CA GLU A 57 2.36 -5.87 2.62
C GLU A 57 1.77 -7.26 2.31
N PRO A 58 2.03 -7.83 1.11
CA PRO A 58 1.63 -9.19 0.79
C PRO A 58 2.63 -10.19 1.38
N VAL A 59 2.13 -11.26 2.02
CA VAL A 59 2.99 -12.34 2.55
C VAL A 59 3.48 -13.27 1.44
N ILE A 60 2.58 -13.66 0.55
CA ILE A 60 2.84 -14.57 -0.58
C ILE A 60 2.69 -13.78 -1.88
N GLY A 61 3.56 -14.08 -2.85
CA GLY A 61 3.47 -13.58 -4.22
C GLY A 61 3.43 -14.73 -5.22
N LEU A 62 3.36 -14.37 -6.49
CA LEU A 62 3.37 -15.31 -7.60
C LEU A 62 4.62 -15.07 -8.45
N VAL A 63 5.25 -16.15 -8.88
CA VAL A 63 6.38 -16.14 -9.81
C VAL A 63 5.99 -16.97 -11.04
N PRO A 64 6.14 -16.44 -12.26
CA PRO A 64 5.93 -17.24 -13.46
C PRO A 64 7.07 -18.26 -13.63
N ILE A 65 6.73 -19.54 -13.70
CA ILE A 65 7.67 -20.64 -13.99
C ILE A 65 7.25 -21.28 -15.33
N LEU A 66 8.19 -21.39 -16.26
CA LEU A 66 7.99 -22.07 -17.53
C LEU A 66 8.22 -23.57 -17.35
N LYS A 67 7.21 -24.39 -17.63
CA LYS A 67 7.32 -25.86 -17.60
C LYS A 67 6.46 -26.45 -18.71
N GLY A 68 7.05 -27.35 -19.51
CA GLY A 68 6.34 -27.99 -20.62
C GLY A 68 5.72 -27.01 -21.62
N GLY A 69 6.36 -25.87 -21.89
CA GLY A 69 5.86 -24.85 -22.81
C GLY A 69 4.78 -23.90 -22.24
N HIS A 70 4.32 -24.09 -21.00
CA HIS A 70 3.33 -23.24 -20.35
C HIS A 70 3.92 -22.46 -19.16
N PHE A 71 3.46 -21.21 -18.98
CA PHE A 71 3.80 -20.40 -17.81
C PHE A 71 2.79 -20.62 -16.69
N TYR A 72 3.28 -21.11 -15.56
CA TYR A 72 2.49 -21.32 -14.35
C TYR A 72 2.77 -20.21 -13.34
N GLN A 73 1.72 -19.65 -12.73
CA GLN A 73 1.86 -18.71 -11.62
C GLN A 73 2.05 -19.49 -10.31
N VAL A 74 3.30 -19.64 -9.89
CA VAL A 74 3.66 -20.47 -8.73
C VAL A 74 3.71 -19.61 -7.47
N PRO A 75 3.02 -20.00 -6.37
CA PRO A 75 3.08 -19.28 -5.10
C PRO A 75 4.46 -19.37 -4.44
N VAL A 76 4.98 -18.23 -4.00
CA VAL A 76 6.29 -18.10 -3.37
C VAL A 76 6.22 -17.19 -2.14
N PRO A 77 6.79 -17.58 -0.99
CA PRO A 77 6.91 -16.69 0.17
C PRO A 77 7.82 -15.52 -0.17
N LEU A 78 7.37 -14.29 0.10
CA LEU A 78 8.14 -13.08 -0.24
C LEU A 78 9.07 -12.68 0.88
N THR A 79 10.29 -12.27 0.53
CA THR A 79 11.25 -11.68 1.48
C THR A 79 10.80 -10.29 1.95
N ASP A 80 11.16 -9.88 3.16
CA ASP A 80 10.79 -8.59 3.77
C ASP A 80 11.04 -7.39 2.86
N ARG A 81 12.21 -7.36 2.22
CA ARG A 81 12.59 -6.29 1.29
C ARG A 81 11.61 -6.23 0.11
N ARG A 82 11.19 -7.38 -0.42
CA ARG A 82 10.25 -7.47 -1.54
C ARG A 82 8.83 -7.08 -1.12
N ARG A 83 8.37 -7.51 0.06
CA ARG A 83 7.06 -7.16 0.62
C ARG A 83 6.90 -5.65 0.76
N ARG A 84 7.88 -4.99 1.42
CA ARG A 84 7.93 -3.54 1.59
C ARG A 84 7.96 -2.79 0.25
N PHE A 85 8.79 -3.26 -0.69
CA PHE A 85 8.87 -2.67 -2.02
C PHE A 85 7.53 -2.72 -2.76
N LEU A 86 6.83 -3.87 -2.72
CA LEU A 86 5.53 -4.04 -3.37
C LEU A 86 4.47 -3.11 -2.76
N ALA A 87 4.39 -3.03 -1.42
CA ALA A 87 3.45 -2.15 -0.74
C ALA A 87 3.65 -0.68 -1.15
N MET A 88 4.89 -0.18 -1.10
CA MET A 88 5.22 1.19 -1.52
C MET A 88 4.94 1.42 -3.01
N LYS A 89 5.28 0.45 -3.87
CA LYS A 89 5.03 0.55 -5.31
C LYS A 89 3.53 0.63 -5.60
N TRP A 90 2.73 -0.26 -5.01
CA TRP A 90 1.28 -0.28 -5.22
C TRP A 90 0.63 1.02 -4.79
N MET A 91 0.92 1.53 -3.59
CA MET A 91 0.38 2.83 -3.16
C MET A 91 0.70 3.96 -4.12
N ILE A 92 1.96 4.08 -4.57
CA ILE A 92 2.37 5.16 -5.48
C ILE A 92 1.69 5.00 -6.85
N THR A 93 1.59 3.77 -7.36
CA THR A 93 0.93 3.47 -8.64
C THR A 93 -0.57 3.79 -8.57
N GLU A 94 -1.28 3.32 -7.54
CA GLU A 94 -2.72 3.60 -7.37
C GLU A 94 -3.00 5.10 -7.31
N CYS A 95 -2.20 5.87 -6.56
CA CYS A 95 -2.37 7.32 -6.46
C CYS A 95 -2.09 8.05 -7.79
N ARG A 96 -1.16 7.54 -8.60
CA ARG A 96 -0.79 8.15 -9.88
C ARG A 96 -1.79 7.87 -10.99
N ASP A 97 -2.24 6.63 -11.08
CA ASP A 97 -2.93 6.13 -12.27
C ASP A 97 -4.45 6.15 -12.12
N ASN A 98 -4.97 5.90 -10.90
CA ASN A 98 -6.40 5.63 -10.71
C ASN A 98 -7.20 6.78 -10.07
N LYS A 99 -6.52 7.77 -9.50
CA LYS A 99 -7.19 8.91 -8.84
C LYS A 99 -7.36 10.09 -9.82
N PRO A 100 -8.43 10.91 -9.70
CA PRO A 100 -8.77 11.97 -10.65
C PRO A 100 -7.62 12.95 -10.92
N ARG A 101 -7.43 13.39 -12.16
CA ARG A 101 -6.30 14.27 -12.55
C ARG A 101 -6.32 15.63 -11.84
N ARG A 102 -7.50 16.11 -11.43
CA ARG A 102 -7.69 17.39 -10.73
C ARG A 102 -7.23 17.36 -9.27
N THR A 103 -7.18 16.20 -8.63
CA THR A 103 -6.79 16.07 -7.23
C THR A 103 -5.26 16.08 -7.11
N LEU A 104 -4.74 16.79 -6.11
CA LEU A 104 -3.29 16.87 -5.89
C LEU A 104 -2.75 15.54 -5.34
N MET A 105 -1.48 15.22 -5.66
CA MET A 105 -0.83 13.99 -5.20
C MET A 105 -0.82 13.81 -3.67
N PRO A 106 -0.55 14.84 -2.84
CA PRO A 106 -0.54 14.69 -1.39
C PRO A 106 -1.91 14.34 -0.81
N GLU A 107 -2.97 14.91 -1.38
CA GLU A 107 -4.35 14.65 -0.97
C GLU A 107 -4.72 13.20 -1.27
N LYS A 108 -4.52 12.76 -2.53
CA LYS A 108 -4.74 11.37 -2.96
C LYS A 108 -4.02 10.36 -2.07
N LEU A 109 -2.75 10.63 -1.77
CA LEU A 109 -1.92 9.72 -0.98
C LEU A 109 -2.32 9.72 0.50
N SER A 110 -2.74 10.88 1.04
CA SER A 110 -3.29 10.96 2.39
C SER A 110 -4.57 10.12 2.53
N ASP A 111 -5.46 10.15 1.54
CA ASP A 111 -6.70 9.36 1.56
C ASP A 111 -6.41 7.87 1.48
N GLU A 112 -5.56 7.46 0.54
CA GLU A 112 -5.20 6.05 0.39
C GLU A 112 -4.48 5.51 1.64
N LEU A 113 -3.65 6.33 2.31
CA LEU A 113 -3.01 5.96 3.58
C LEU A 113 -4.03 5.74 4.69
N LEU A 114 -5.02 6.62 4.81
CA LEU A 114 -6.07 6.52 5.82
C LEU A 114 -7.00 5.33 5.56
N GLU A 115 -7.34 5.07 4.30
CA GLU A 115 -8.09 3.89 3.90
C GLU A 115 -7.31 2.60 4.22
N ALA A 116 -6.04 2.52 3.82
CA ALA A 116 -5.18 1.38 4.07
C ALA A 116 -4.92 1.13 5.57
N PHE A 117 -4.83 2.20 6.37
CA PHE A 117 -4.73 2.10 7.83
C PHE A 117 -5.93 1.35 8.44
N HIS A 118 -7.12 1.57 7.88
CA HIS A 118 -8.35 0.88 8.28
C HIS A 118 -8.63 -0.40 7.48
N ASN A 119 -7.63 -0.97 6.79
CA ASN A 119 -7.74 -2.16 5.93
C ASN A 119 -8.79 -2.02 4.80
N ARG A 120 -8.97 -0.79 4.30
CA ARG A 120 -9.84 -0.46 3.16
C ARG A 120 -8.99 0.09 2.01
N GLY A 121 -9.64 0.37 0.88
CA GLY A 121 -9.01 0.98 -0.28
C GLY A 121 -8.54 -0.02 -1.33
N ALA A 122 -8.08 0.53 -2.46
CA ALA A 122 -7.76 -0.24 -3.65
C ALA A 122 -6.48 -1.06 -3.47
N VAL A 123 -5.48 -0.52 -2.75
CA VAL A 123 -4.22 -1.23 -2.47
C VAL A 123 -4.47 -2.49 -1.64
N ILE A 124 -5.35 -2.40 -0.64
CA ILE A 124 -5.72 -3.56 0.19
C ILE A 124 -6.47 -4.59 -0.65
N LYS A 125 -7.40 -4.18 -1.51
CA LYS A 125 -8.08 -5.10 -2.45
C LYS A 125 -7.07 -5.81 -3.36
N ARG A 126 -6.04 -5.09 -3.85
CA ARG A 126 -4.96 -5.65 -4.66
C ARG A 126 -4.15 -6.72 -3.91
N LYS A 127 -3.82 -6.48 -2.64
CA LYS A 127 -3.20 -7.49 -1.76
C LYS A 127 -4.07 -8.74 -1.63
N HIS A 128 -5.36 -8.58 -1.35
CA HIS A 128 -6.29 -9.71 -1.22
C HIS A 128 -6.42 -10.50 -2.54
N ASN A 129 -6.48 -9.83 -3.68
CA ASN A 129 -6.52 -10.49 -4.99
C ASN A 129 -5.25 -11.33 -5.25
N MET A 130 -4.08 -10.81 -4.87
CA MET A 130 -2.82 -11.57 -4.94
C MET A 130 -2.88 -12.82 -4.05
N HIS A 131 -3.40 -12.72 -2.83
CA HIS A 131 -3.53 -13.85 -1.91
C HIS A 131 -4.53 -14.89 -2.41
N LYS A 132 -5.69 -14.47 -2.91
CA LYS A 132 -6.68 -15.37 -3.53
C LYS A 132 -6.09 -16.13 -4.72
N MET A 133 -5.34 -15.44 -5.58
CA MET A 133 -4.69 -16.07 -6.73
C MET A 133 -3.58 -17.03 -6.31
N ALA A 134 -2.82 -16.70 -5.26
CA ALA A 134 -1.83 -17.60 -4.68
C ALA A 134 -2.46 -18.85 -4.05
N GLU A 135 -3.59 -18.69 -3.37
CA GLU A 135 -4.34 -19.79 -2.77
C GLU A 135 -4.94 -20.74 -3.83
N ALA A 136 -5.53 -20.18 -4.90
CA ALA A 136 -6.05 -20.97 -6.01
C ALA A 136 -4.95 -21.83 -6.66
N ASN A 137 -3.72 -21.32 -6.73
CA ASN A 137 -2.57 -22.00 -7.32
C ASN A 137 -1.71 -22.77 -6.29
N ARG A 138 -2.21 -23.01 -5.07
CA ARG A 138 -1.44 -23.68 -4.00
C ARG A 138 -0.85 -25.03 -4.42
N ALA A 139 -1.57 -25.77 -5.27
CA ALA A 139 -1.12 -27.07 -5.75
C ALA A 139 0.17 -26.98 -6.57
N LEU A 140 0.41 -25.86 -7.28
CA LEU A 140 1.58 -25.65 -8.12
C LEU A 140 2.85 -25.31 -7.32
N ALA A 141 2.77 -25.21 -5.99
CA ALA A 141 3.92 -24.90 -5.14
C ALA A 141 5.08 -25.91 -5.29
N HIS A 142 4.80 -27.15 -5.68
CA HIS A 142 5.81 -28.19 -5.94
C HIS A 142 6.66 -27.95 -7.20
N TYR A 143 6.29 -26.98 -8.05
CA TYR A 143 7.14 -26.58 -9.18
C TYR A 143 8.34 -25.74 -8.74
N ARG A 144 8.43 -25.38 -7.45
CA ARG A 144 9.56 -24.68 -6.86
C ARG A 144 10.69 -25.65 -6.54
N TRP A 145 11.91 -25.30 -6.94
CA TRP A 145 13.12 -26.12 -6.71
C TRP A 145 14.10 -25.51 -5.69
N TRP A 146 13.62 -24.57 -4.88
CA TRP A 146 14.36 -23.91 -3.80
C TRP A 146 13.54 -23.83 -2.51
#